data_AF-A0A383S4P8-F1
#
_entry.id   AF-A0A383S4P8-F1
#
_cell.length_a   1.000
_cell.length_b   1.000
_cell.length_c   1.000
_cell.angle_alpha   90.00
_cell.angle_beta   90.00
_cell.angle_gamma   90.00
#
_symmetry.space_group_name_H-M   'P 1'
#
loop_
_entity.id
_entity.type
_entity.pdbx_description
1 polymer ?
#
loop_
_entity_poly.entity_id
_entity_poly.type
_entity_poly.pdbx_seq_one_letter_code
_entity_poly.pdbx_strand_id
1 'polypeptide(L)' 'MAKFSSDLDLTGDTPVRVRPRLGEWGPSLVPTTSRKKRVRALTVVALAAGLAAVSGLMTVFYKILQGG' A
#
# COMPACT_ATOMS: atom_id res chain seq x y z
N MET A 1 -13.65 -21.17 15.20
CA MET A 1 -12.90 -20.30 14.26
C MET A 1 -12.32 -21.17 13.16
N ALA A 2 -12.90 -21.17 11.97
CA ALA A 2 -12.39 -21.95 10.85
C ALA A 2 -11.14 -21.28 10.28
N LYS A 3 -10.01 -22.00 10.23
CA LYS A 3 -8.78 -21.55 9.57
C LYS A 3 -8.99 -21.66 8.05
N PHE A 4 -9.06 -20.53 7.37
CA PHE A 4 -9.12 -20.43 5.90
C PHE A 4 -7.73 -20.45 5.23
N SER A 5 -6.78 -21.19 5.78
CA SER A 5 -5.51 -21.46 5.12
C SER A 5 -5.38 -22.96 5.01
N SER A 6 -5.66 -23.48 3.81
CA SER A 6 -5.18 -24.81 3.43
C SER A 6 -3.68 -24.84 3.68
N ASP A 7 -3.22 -25.90 4.35
CA ASP A 7 -1.79 -26.20 4.50
C ASP A 7 -1.27 -26.60 3.12
N LEU A 8 -0.93 -25.57 2.32
CA LEU A 8 -0.62 -25.70 0.91
C LEU A 8 0.88 -25.98 0.78
N ASP A 9 1.26 -27.24 0.96
CA ASP A 9 2.62 -27.68 0.67
C ASP A 9 2.86 -27.66 -0.85
N LEU A 10 3.45 -26.56 -1.33
CA LEU A 10 3.85 -26.37 -2.73
C LEU A 10 5.06 -27.22 -3.13
N THR A 11 5.63 -27.98 -2.18
CA THR A 11 6.81 -28.82 -2.33
C THR A 11 6.50 -30.31 -2.20
N GLY A 12 5.26 -30.65 -1.84
CA GLY A 12 4.79 -32.03 -1.70
C GLY A 12 4.89 -32.84 -2.98
N ASP A 13 4.58 -34.15 -2.89
CA ASP A 13 4.80 -35.15 -3.94
C ASP A 13 3.79 -35.05 -5.11
N THR A 14 3.63 -33.84 -5.65
CA THR A 14 2.90 -33.56 -6.87
C THR A 14 3.78 -33.89 -8.07
N PRO A 15 3.27 -34.66 -9.06
CA PRO A 15 4.04 -35.03 -10.23
C PRO A 15 4.55 -33.80 -10.97
N VAL A 16 5.82 -33.83 -11.43
CA VAL A 16 6.57 -32.70 -12.03
C VAL A 16 5.79 -31.98 -13.15
N ARG A 17 4.91 -32.70 -13.85
CA ARG A 17 4.06 -32.20 -14.95
C ARG A 17 2.99 -31.20 -14.51
N VAL A 18 2.56 -31.29 -13.25
CA VAL A 18 1.47 -30.49 -12.66
C VAL A 18 2.02 -29.42 -11.73
N ARG A 19 3.35 -29.41 -11.49
CA ARG A 19 4.01 -28.37 -10.70
C ARG A 19 4.05 -27.08 -11.53
N PRO A 20 3.41 -26.00 -11.07
CA PRO A 20 3.52 -24.72 -11.75
C PRO A 20 4.95 -24.21 -11.69
N ARG A 21 5.37 -23.53 -12.76
CA ARG A 21 6.66 -22.84 -12.77
C ARG A 21 6.67 -21.77 -11.68
N LEU A 22 7.84 -21.52 -11.10
CA LEU A 22 8.00 -20.49 -10.08
C LEU A 22 7.52 -19.14 -10.64
N GLY A 23 6.44 -18.59 -10.06
CA GLY A 23 5.81 -17.34 -10.51
C GLY A 23 4.59 -17.49 -11.43
N GLU A 24 4.24 -18.70 -11.89
CA GLU A 24 3.12 -18.94 -12.81
C GLU A 24 1.75 -18.73 -12.14
N TRP A 25 1.66 -18.99 -10.82
CA TRP A 25 0.48 -18.73 -10.00
C TRP A 25 0.60 -17.43 -9.18
N GLY A 26 1.65 -16.65 -9.45
CA GLY A 26 1.87 -15.37 -8.79
C GLY A 26 0.74 -14.40 -9.11
N PRO A 27 0.25 -13.62 -8.14
CA PRO A 27 -0.89 -12.75 -8.36
C PRO A 27 -0.54 -11.62 -9.34
N SER A 28 -0.91 -11.79 -10.60
CA SER A 28 -0.57 -10.88 -11.71
C SER A 28 -1.18 -9.48 -11.55
N LEU A 29 -2.31 -9.40 -10.85
CA LEU A 29 -3.04 -8.15 -10.62
C LEU A 29 -2.70 -7.49 -9.27
N VAL A 30 -1.85 -8.12 -8.44
CA VAL A 30 -1.51 -7.59 -7.12
C VAL A 30 -0.28 -6.70 -7.22
N PRO A 31 -0.33 -5.47 -6.68
CA PRO A 31 0.83 -4.59 -6.64
C PRO A 31 2.03 -5.27 -5.96
N THR A 32 3.21 -5.10 -6.54
CA THR A 32 4.47 -5.55 -5.94
C THR A 32 4.67 -4.96 -4.54
N THR A 33 5.45 -5.63 -3.70
CA THR A 33 5.77 -5.16 -2.34
C THR A 33 6.44 -3.79 -2.35
N SER A 34 7.29 -3.51 -3.33
CA SER A 34 7.90 -2.19 -3.54
C SER A 34 6.88 -1.11 -3.87
N ARG A 35 5.88 -1.42 -4.73
CA ARG A 35 4.79 -0.50 -5.06
C ARG A 35 3.94 -0.18 -3.83
N LYS A 36 3.61 -1.19 -3.01
CA LYS A 36 2.88 -0.99 -1.75
C LYS A 36 3.64 -0.09 -0.77
N LYS A 37 4.96 -0.26 -0.63
CA LYS A 37 5.81 0.58 0.23
C LYS A 37 5.84 2.04 -0.25
N ARG A 38 5.97 2.27 -1.56
CA ARG A 38 5.95 3.62 -2.15
C ARG A 38 4.63 4.32 -1.93
N VAL A 39 3.50 3.65 -2.19
CA VAL A 39 2.17 4.22 -1.98
C VAL A 39 1.99 4.63 -0.52
N ARG A 40 2.38 3.78 0.44
CA ARG A 40 2.29 4.11 1.87
C ARG A 40 3.04 5.40 2.23
N ALA A 41 4.28 5.53 1.75
CA ALA A 41 5.08 6.74 2.00
C ALA A 41 4.46 7.97 1.34
N LEU A 42 4.05 7.87 0.08
CA LEU A 42 3.46 8.98 -0.67
C LEU A 42 2.14 9.44 -0.05
N THR A 43 1.29 8.52 0.41
CA THR A 43 0.02 8.88 1.09
C THR A 43 0.26 9.69 2.35
N VAL A 44 1.23 9.29 3.18
CA VAL A 44 1.57 10.03 4.41
C VAL A 44 2.12 11.42 4.09
N VAL A 45 3.04 11.50 3.12
CA VAL A 45 3.62 12.79 2.69
C VAL A 45 2.55 13.72 2.12
N ALA A 46 1.67 13.21 1.25
CA ALA A 46 0.60 14.00 0.65
C ALA A 46 -0.39 14.52 1.70
N LEU A 47 -0.76 13.69 2.69
CA LEU A 47 -1.62 14.12 3.79
C LEU A 47 -0.96 15.22 4.63
N ALA A 48 0.31 15.04 5.01
CA ALA A 48 1.06 16.02 5.78
C ALA A 48 1.17 17.36 5.03
N ALA A 49 1.48 17.31 3.73
CA ALA A 49 1.55 18.49 2.88
C ALA A 49 0.20 19.20 2.77
N GLY A 50 -0.89 18.45 2.59
CA GLY A 50 -2.24 19.00 2.55
C GLY A 50 -2.64 19.70 3.84
N LEU A 51 -2.38 19.08 5.00
CA LEU A 51 -2.64 19.69 6.31
C LEU A 51 -1.82 20.97 6.50
N ALA A 52 -0.52 20.94 6.17
CA ALA A 52 0.34 22.12 6.26
C ALA A 52 -0.16 23.26 5.35
N ALA A 53 -0.62 22.96 4.15
CA ALA A 53 -1.18 23.95 3.23
C ALA A 53 -2.47 24.59 3.79
N VAL A 54 -3.40 23.78 4.31
CA VAL A 54 -4.65 24.29 4.90
C VAL A 54 -4.37 25.13 6.15
N SER A 55 -3.52 24.63 7.06
CA SER A 55 -3.14 25.38 8.26
C SER A 55 -2.40 26.67 7.92
N GLY A 56 -1.49 26.64 6.94
CA GLY A 56 -0.78 27.82 6.47
C GLY A 56 -1.73 28.85 5.86
N LEU A 57 -2.64 28.43 5.00
CA LEU A 57 -3.66 29.29 4.41
C LEU A 57 -4.53 29.94 5.48
N MET A 58 -5.01 29.15 6.45
CA MET A 58 -5.81 29.67 7.57
C MET A 58 -5.03 30.68 8.40
N THR A 59 -3.73 30.42 8.65
CA THR A 59 -2.86 31.35 9.39
C THR A 59 -2.69 32.67 8.65
N VAL A 60 -2.48 32.64 7.34
CA VAL A 60 -2.38 33.85 6.51
C VAL A 60 -3.70 34.62 6.54
N PHE A 61 -4.82 33.96 6.32
CA PHE A 61 -6.14 34.58 6.34
C PHE A 61 -6.47 35.21 7.69
N TYR A 62 -6.17 34.50 8.78
CA TYR A 62 -6.33 35.00 10.13
C TYR A 62 -5.48 36.24 10.39
N LYS A 63 -4.21 36.26 9.96
CA LYS A 63 -3.35 37.45 10.07
C LYS A 63 -3.91 38.63 9.30
N ILE A 64 -4.41 38.43 8.08
CA ILE A 64 -5.06 39.49 7.30
C ILE A 64 -6.29 40.04 8.04
N LEU A 65 -7.13 39.17 8.61
CA LEU A 65 -8.31 39.58 9.38
C LEU A 65 -7.98 40.34 10.66
N GLN A 66 -6.89 39.96 11.33
CA GLN A 66 -6.41 40.65 12.52
C GLN A 66 -5.76 42.01 12.22
N GLY A 67 -5.74 42.41 10.95
CA GLY A 67 -5.08 43.64 10.53
C GLY A 67 -3.56 43.55 10.60
N GLY A 68 -3.00 42.36 10.32
CA GLY A 68 -1.58 42.24 9.99
C GLY A 68 -1.17 43.21 8.89
#